data_AF-A0A3D4NMK1-F1
#
_entry.id   AF-A0A3D4NMK1-F1
#
_cell.length_a   1.000
_cell.length_b   1.000
_cell.length_c   1.000
_cell.angle_alpha   90.00
_cell.angle_beta   90.00
_cell.angle_gamma   90.00
#
_symmetry.space_group_name_H-M   'P 1'
#
loop_
_entity.id
_entity.type
_entity.pdbx_description
1 polymer ?
#
loop_
_entity_poly.entity_id
_entity_poly.type
_entity_poly.pdbx_seq_one_letter_code
_entity_poly.pdbx_strand_id
1 'polypeptide(L)'
;NPGIDGLFFTGSSRTGNHLHQQFAGRPDKILALEMGGNNPLVVDEVADLDAAVYTIIQSAFISAGQRCTCARRLLVPQGAWGDSLLARLVEVSSTIEVGPFDQQPPPFMGSVISLGAAKALVDAQEHL
;
A
#
# COMPACT_ATOMS: atom_id res chain seq x y z
N ASN A 1 20.02 20.42 -14.99
CA ASN A 1 19.70 21.73 -15.61
C ASN A 1 19.84 22.79 -14.52
N PRO A 2 20.81 23.71 -14.58
CA PRO A 2 21.04 24.70 -13.53
C PRO A 2 19.90 25.73 -13.38
N GLY A 3 19.02 25.86 -14.39
CA GLY A 3 17.94 26.85 -14.40
C GLY A 3 16.62 26.40 -13.76
N ILE A 4 16.54 25.22 -13.13
CA ILE A 4 15.32 24.80 -12.43
C ILE A 4 15.27 25.47 -11.05
N ASP A 5 14.11 25.95 -10.63
CA ASP A 5 13.92 26.59 -9.31
C ASP A 5 13.34 25.66 -8.25
N GLY A 6 12.89 24.47 -8.68
CA GLY A 6 12.49 23.42 -7.76
C GLY A 6 12.29 22.08 -8.44
N LEU A 7 12.09 21.07 -7.60
CA LEU A 7 11.80 19.70 -7.99
C LEU A 7 10.72 19.13 -7.07
N PHE A 8 9.64 18.66 -7.70
CA PHE A 8 8.52 18.00 -7.04
C PHE A 8 8.52 16.57 -7.55
N PHE A 9 8.81 15.63 -6.67
CA PHE A 9 8.96 14.23 -7.00
C PHE A 9 7.98 13.39 -6.18
N THR A 10 7.27 12.48 -6.85
CA THR A 10 6.49 11.43 -6.22
C THR A 10 6.99 10.07 -6.68
N GLY A 11 7.44 9.22 -5.77
CA GLY A 11 7.94 7.89 -6.14
C GLY A 11 8.66 7.14 -5.03
N SER A 12 9.68 6.36 -5.38
CA SER A 12 10.36 5.49 -4.42
C SER A 12 11.23 6.28 -3.43
N SER A 13 11.31 5.80 -2.18
CA SER A 13 12.20 6.37 -1.16
C SER A 13 13.68 6.36 -1.61
N ARG A 14 14.10 5.31 -2.33
CA ARG A 14 15.47 5.22 -2.89
C ARG A 14 15.77 6.37 -3.85
N THR A 15 14.86 6.66 -4.79
CA THR A 15 15.03 7.76 -5.74
C THR A 15 14.97 9.10 -5.03
N GLY A 16 14.02 9.30 -4.12
CA GLY A 16 13.90 10.54 -3.34
C GLY A 16 15.17 10.83 -2.54
N ASN A 17 15.77 9.83 -1.89
CA ASN A 17 17.06 9.99 -1.19
C ASN A 17 18.19 10.42 -2.12
N HIS A 18 18.26 9.87 -3.33
CA HIS A 18 19.27 10.28 -4.30
C HIS A 18 19.05 11.73 -4.76
N LEU A 19 17.80 12.13 -5.03
CA LEU A 19 17.46 13.51 -5.38
C LEU A 19 17.78 14.46 -4.23
N HIS A 20 17.49 14.09 -2.99
CA HIS A 20 17.86 14.85 -1.81
C HIS A 20 19.37 15.11 -1.74
N GLN A 21 20.19 14.09 -2.00
CA GLN A 21 21.65 14.24 -2.06
C GLN A 21 22.12 15.16 -3.18
N GLN A 22 21.52 15.07 -4.36
CA GLN A 22 21.87 15.93 -5.50
C GLN A 22 21.57 17.41 -5.26
N PHE A 23 20.54 17.70 -4.47
CA PHE A 23 20.12 19.06 -4.11
C PHE A 23 20.69 19.54 -2.77
N ALA A 24 21.58 18.76 -2.14
CA ALA A 24 22.21 19.15 -0.89
C ALA A 24 22.98 20.48 -1.04
N GLY A 25 22.81 21.38 -0.07
CA GLY A 25 23.43 22.70 -0.10
C GLY A 25 22.80 23.70 -1.09
N ARG A 26 21.60 23.41 -1.61
CA ARG A 26 20.84 24.29 -2.51
C ARG A 26 19.55 24.81 -1.86
N PRO A 27 19.62 25.61 -0.78
CA PRO A 27 18.42 26.15 -0.12
C PRO A 27 17.63 27.12 -1.01
N ASP A 28 18.24 27.58 -2.11
CA ASP A 28 17.60 28.37 -3.16
C ASP A 28 16.58 27.58 -4.00
N LYS A 29 16.60 26.24 -3.91
CA LYS A 29 15.74 25.37 -4.71
C LYS A 29 14.66 24.72 -3.86
N ILE A 30 13.41 24.80 -4.30
CA ILE A 30 12.29 24.12 -3.64
C ILE A 30 12.41 22.63 -3.92
N LEU A 31 12.42 21.81 -2.87
CA LEU A 31 12.46 20.36 -3.00
C LEU A 31 11.28 19.73 -2.24
N ALA A 32 10.36 19.11 -2.97
CA ALA A 32 9.25 18.34 -2.42
C ALA A 32 9.40 16.87 -2.84
N LEU A 33 9.49 15.97 -1.86
CA LEU A 33 9.72 14.54 -2.07
C LEU A 33 8.61 13.72 -1.41
N GLU A 34 7.60 13.36 -2.19
CA GLU A 34 6.53 12.47 -1.76
C GLU A 34 6.94 11.02 -2.04
N MET A 35 7.16 10.26 -0.96
CA MET A 35 7.74 8.92 -1.06
C MET A 35 6.78 7.84 -0.54
N GLY A 36 7.16 6.58 -0.69
CA GLY A 36 6.39 5.46 -0.15
C GLY A 36 6.25 5.50 1.38
N GLY A 37 5.32 4.68 1.90
CA GLY A 37 5.06 4.54 3.34
C GLY A 37 4.92 3.07 3.76
N ASN A 38 5.18 2.80 5.04
CA ASN A 38 4.92 1.50 5.69
C ASN A 38 3.74 1.63 6.67
N ASN A 39 2.57 1.95 6.11
CA ASN A 39 1.43 2.46 6.86
C ASN A 39 0.83 1.39 7.80
N PRO A 40 0.81 1.62 9.11
CA PRO A 40 0.11 0.75 10.05
C PRO A 40 -1.40 1.08 10.04
N LEU A 41 -2.22 0.03 10.13
CA LEU A 41 -3.64 0.10 10.45
C LEU A 41 -3.84 -0.55 11.82
N VAL A 42 -4.29 0.24 12.80
CA VAL A 42 -4.58 -0.25 14.15
C VAL A 42 -6.07 -0.44 14.27
N VAL A 43 -6.48 -1.62 14.70
CA VAL A 43 -7.89 -1.95 14.96
C VAL A 43 -7.98 -2.39 16.41
N ASP A 44 -8.93 -1.83 17.14
CA ASP A 44 -9.25 -2.25 18.52
C ASP A 44 -10.57 -3.04 18.53
N GLU A 45 -10.98 -3.56 19.68
CA GLU A 45 -12.23 -4.29 19.83
C GLU A 45 -13.44 -3.42 19.44
N VAL A 46 -14.00 -3.68 18.26
CA VAL A 46 -15.22 -3.03 17.78
C VAL A 46 -16.41 -3.98 17.83
N ALA A 47 -17.61 -3.39 17.94
CA ALA A 47 -18.86 -4.15 17.96
C ALA A 47 -19.22 -4.77 16.60
N ASP A 48 -18.85 -4.11 15.50
CA ASP A 48 -19.13 -4.58 14.13
C ASP A 48 -17.85 -5.12 13.48
N LEU A 49 -17.70 -6.44 13.53
CA LEU A 49 -16.53 -7.15 13.00
C LEU A 49 -16.47 -7.07 11.47
N ASP A 50 -17.62 -7.18 10.79
CA ASP A 50 -17.67 -7.15 9.33
C ASP A 50 -17.33 -5.75 8.78
N ALA A 51 -17.75 -4.68 9.47
CA ALA A 51 -17.33 -3.32 9.13
C ALA A 51 -15.81 -3.12 9.28
N ALA A 52 -15.19 -3.68 10.32
CA ALA A 52 -13.75 -3.66 10.47
C ALA A 52 -13.06 -4.40 9.32
N VAL A 53 -13.51 -5.63 9.01
CA VAL A 53 -12.96 -6.41 7.90
C VAL A 53 -13.12 -5.69 6.56
N TYR A 54 -14.30 -5.14 6.27
CA TYR A 54 -14.52 -4.35 5.06
C TYR A 54 -13.52 -3.18 4.95
N THR A 55 -13.31 -2.44 6.05
CA THR A 55 -12.38 -1.31 6.07
C THR A 55 -10.94 -1.76 5.85
N ILE A 56 -10.52 -2.88 6.46
CA ILE A 56 -9.20 -3.47 6.26
C ILE A 56 -9.02 -3.86 4.79
N ILE A 57 -10.00 -4.55 4.21
CA ILE A 57 -9.96 -5.00 2.81
C ILE A 57 -9.82 -3.80 1.87
N GLN A 58 -10.64 -2.76 2.07
CA GLN A 58 -10.56 -1.52 1.28
C GLN A 58 -9.20 -0.83 1.47
N SER A 59 -8.67 -0.78 2.68
CA SER A 59 -7.40 -0.10 2.95
C SER A 59 -6.19 -0.84 2.37
N ALA A 60 -6.23 -2.16 2.28
CA ALA A 60 -5.09 -2.97 1.88
C ALA A 60 -5.09 -3.37 0.39
N PHE A 61 -6.25 -3.73 -0.17
CA PHE A 61 -6.31 -4.43 -1.47
C PHE A 61 -6.77 -3.58 -2.65
N ILE A 62 -7.44 -2.44 -2.44
CA ILE A 62 -7.93 -1.61 -3.56
C ILE A 62 -6.79 -1.23 -4.51
N SER A 63 -7.08 -1.22 -5.82
CA SER A 63 -6.08 -0.97 -6.86
C SER A 63 -4.85 -1.91 -6.75
N ALA A 64 -5.08 -3.17 -6.34
CA ALA A 64 -4.04 -4.17 -6.07
C ALA A 64 -3.00 -3.72 -5.02
N GLY A 65 -3.42 -2.89 -4.05
CA GLY A 65 -2.54 -2.34 -3.01
C GLY A 65 -1.50 -1.34 -3.55
N GLN A 66 -1.67 -0.82 -4.77
CA GLN A 66 -0.74 0.10 -5.44
C GLN A 66 -1.02 1.57 -5.12
N ARG A 67 -1.39 1.87 -3.88
CA ARG A 67 -1.49 3.25 -3.38
C ARG A 67 -0.46 3.49 -2.29
N CYS A 68 0.12 4.69 -2.25
CA CYS A 68 1.05 5.09 -1.19
C CYS A 68 0.39 5.10 0.19
N THR A 69 -0.94 5.20 0.24
CA THR A 69 -1.77 5.22 1.46
C THR A 69 -2.28 3.84 1.89
N CYS A 70 -2.08 2.78 1.08
CA CYS A 70 -2.56 1.45 1.44
C CYS A 70 -1.91 0.95 2.74
N ALA A 71 -2.69 0.22 3.55
CA ALA A 71 -2.19 -0.41 4.75
C ALA A 71 -1.13 -1.47 4.39
N ARG A 72 -0.03 -1.48 5.15
CA ARG A 72 1.08 -2.44 4.99
C ARG A 72 1.23 -3.35 6.19
N ARG A 73 0.73 -2.94 7.35
CA ARG A 73 0.74 -3.71 8.59
C ARG A 73 -0.61 -3.53 9.28
N LEU A 74 -1.21 -4.63 9.70
CA LEU A 74 -2.40 -4.64 10.54
C LEU A 74 -1.98 -4.96 11.98
N LEU A 75 -2.33 -4.09 12.93
CA LEU A 75 -2.09 -4.30 14.35
C LEU A 75 -3.43 -4.59 15.03
N VAL A 76 -3.52 -5.74 15.71
CA VAL A 76 -4.74 -6.30 16.29
C VAL A 76 -4.48 -6.73 17.74
N PRO A 77 -5.44 -6.58 18.67
CA PRO A 77 -5.36 -7.14 20.02
C PRO A 77 -5.12 -8.64 20.00
N GLN A 78 -4.36 -9.14 20.96
CA GLN A 78 -4.23 -10.58 21.18
C GLN A 78 -5.49 -11.13 21.85
N GLY A 79 -5.86 -12.37 21.51
CA GLY A 79 -6.99 -13.08 22.13
C GLY A 79 -8.16 -13.30 21.18
N ALA A 80 -9.24 -13.87 21.71
CA ALA A 80 -10.34 -14.43 20.92
C ALA A 80 -10.98 -13.44 19.94
N TRP A 81 -11.08 -12.16 20.30
CA TRP A 81 -11.62 -11.13 19.41
C TRP A 81 -10.71 -10.91 18.19
N GLY A 82 -9.40 -10.74 18.43
CA GLY A 82 -8.41 -10.57 17.36
C GLY A 82 -8.31 -11.80 16.46
N ASP A 83 -8.34 -13.00 17.05
CA ASP A 83 -8.36 -14.27 16.30
C ASP A 83 -9.60 -14.37 15.39
N SER A 84 -10.75 -13.93 15.88
CA SER A 84 -12.00 -13.89 15.11
C SER A 84 -11.92 -12.88 13.96
N LEU A 85 -11.34 -11.70 14.19
CA LEU A 85 -11.09 -10.70 13.13
C LEU A 85 -10.19 -11.28 12.03
N LEU A 86 -9.08 -11.93 12.41
CA LEU A 86 -8.14 -12.52 11.47
C LEU A 86 -8.78 -13.66 10.67
N ALA A 87 -9.53 -14.55 11.32
CA ALA A 87 -10.25 -15.63 10.66
C ALA A 87 -11.25 -15.08 9.62
N ARG A 88 -12.04 -14.08 10.01
CA ARG A 88 -13.00 -13.43 9.11
C ARG A 88 -12.32 -12.69 7.97
N LEU A 89 -11.20 -12.00 8.25
CA LEU A 89 -10.41 -11.31 7.24
C LEU A 89 -9.87 -12.29 6.18
N VAL A 90 -9.36 -13.45 6.59
CA VAL A 90 -8.87 -14.48 5.67
C VAL A 90 -10.01 -15.02 4.80
N GLU A 91 -11.16 -15.32 5.41
CA GLU A 91 -12.35 -15.78 4.70
C GLU A 91 -12.77 -14.78 3.61
N VAL A 92 -12.95 -13.50 3.96
CA VAL A 92 -13.37 -12.46 3.01
C VAL A 92 -12.27 -12.16 1.98
N SER A 93 -11.00 -12.19 2.36
CA SER A 93 -9.89 -12.01 1.40
C SER A 93 -9.87 -13.10 0.34
N SER A 94 -10.26 -14.34 0.69
CA SER A 94 -10.30 -15.46 -0.25
C SER A 94 -11.38 -15.32 -1.33
N THR A 95 -12.37 -14.46 -1.12
CA THR A 95 -13.46 -14.19 -2.08
C THR A 95 -13.17 -12.99 -2.98
N ILE A 96 -12.00 -12.36 -2.88
CA ILE A 96 -11.65 -11.21 -3.72
C ILE A 96 -11.53 -11.65 -5.19
N GLU A 97 -12.38 -11.10 -6.04
CA GLU A 97 -12.30 -11.31 -7.49
C GLU A 97 -11.20 -10.45 -8.11
N VAL A 98 -10.21 -11.11 -8.71
CA VAL A 98 -9.14 -10.49 -9.49
C VAL A 98 -9.38 -10.77 -10.96
N GLY A 99 -9.33 -9.73 -11.80
CA GLY A 99 -9.62 -9.88 -13.23
C GLY A 99 -9.01 -8.79 -14.11
N PRO A 100 -9.18 -8.88 -15.44
CA PRO A 100 -8.83 -7.81 -16.36
C PRO A 100 -9.52 -6.49 -16.00
N PHE A 101 -8.85 -5.36 -16.24
CA PHE A 101 -9.36 -4.03 -15.88
C PHE A 101 -10.66 -3.65 -16.63
N ASP A 102 -10.95 -4.31 -17.74
CA ASP A 102 -12.09 -4.09 -18.63
C ASP A 102 -13.15 -5.21 -18.55
N GLN A 103 -12.97 -6.20 -17.66
CA GLN A 103 -13.93 -7.29 -17.45
C GLN A 103 -15.31 -6.73 -17.03
N GLN A 104 -16.38 -7.41 -17.48
CA GLN A 104 -17.75 -7.16 -17.05
C GLN A 104 -18.37 -8.45 -16.47
N PRO A 105 -18.87 -8.45 -15.23
CA PRO A 105 -18.86 -7.34 -14.26
C PRO A 105 -17.43 -6.94 -13.83
N PRO A 106 -17.23 -5.70 -13.34
CA PRO A 106 -15.92 -5.25 -12.88
C PRO A 106 -15.39 -6.13 -11.74
N PRO A 107 -14.10 -6.54 -11.79
CA PRO A 107 -13.49 -7.26 -10.68
C PRO A 107 -13.25 -6.29 -9.51
N PHE A 108 -12.96 -6.84 -8.33
CA PHE A 108 -12.56 -6.02 -7.18
C PHE A 108 -11.23 -5.29 -7.43
N MET A 109 -10.26 -5.99 -8.05
CA MET A 109 -8.98 -5.40 -8.43
C MET A 109 -8.39 -6.03 -9.70
N GLY A 110 -7.55 -5.26 -10.38
CA GLY A 110 -6.78 -5.72 -11.54
C GLY A 110 -5.38 -6.23 -11.18
N SER A 111 -4.53 -6.34 -12.20
CA SER A 111 -3.13 -6.71 -12.01
C SER A 111 -2.31 -5.56 -11.39
N VAL A 112 -1.11 -5.90 -10.93
CA VAL A 112 -0.06 -4.91 -10.70
C VAL A 112 0.50 -4.36 -12.02
N ILE A 113 1.20 -3.23 -11.95
CA ILE A 113 1.59 -2.41 -13.10
C ILE A 113 2.55 -3.10 -14.08
N SER A 114 3.34 -4.07 -13.63
CA SER A 114 4.33 -4.75 -14.48
C SER A 114 4.68 -6.13 -13.94
N LEU A 115 5.24 -6.97 -14.81
CA LEU A 115 5.81 -8.28 -14.42
C LEU A 115 6.93 -8.14 -13.38
N GLY A 116 7.75 -7.09 -13.47
CA GLY A 116 8.79 -6.82 -12.49
C GLY A 116 8.22 -6.53 -11.10
N ALA A 117 7.13 -5.76 -11.02
CA ALA A 117 6.43 -5.52 -9.77
C ALA A 117 5.78 -6.80 -9.22
N ALA A 118 5.17 -7.61 -10.10
CA ALA A 118 4.58 -8.89 -9.72
C ALA A 118 5.62 -9.85 -9.13
N LYS A 119 6.77 -10.00 -9.81
CA LYS A 119 7.87 -10.84 -9.34
C LYS A 119 8.40 -10.37 -7.98
N ALA A 120 8.62 -9.07 -7.80
CA ALA A 120 9.12 -8.55 -6.54
C ALA A 120 8.17 -8.82 -5.35
N LEU A 121 6.85 -8.81 -5.59
CA LEU A 121 5.86 -9.16 -4.57
C LEU A 121 5.90 -10.65 -4.20
N VAL A 122 5.99 -11.53 -5.21
CA VAL A 122 6.08 -12.98 -4.98
C VAL A 122 7.38 -13.33 -4.28
N ASP A 123 8.52 -12.78 -4.71
CA ASP A 123 9.82 -12.99 -4.08
C ASP A 123 9.80 -12.52 -2.61
N ALA A 124 9.13 -11.39 -2.30
CA ALA A 124 8.98 -10.92 -0.92
C ALA A 124 8.12 -11.86 -0.06
N GLN A 125 7.13 -12.54 -0.64
CA GLN A 125 6.27 -13.50 0.06
C GLN A 125 7.06 -14.73 0.51
N GLU A 126 8.09 -15.16 -0.24
CA GLU A 126 8.96 -16.29 0.15
C GLU A 126 9.80 -16.02 1.40
N HIS A 127 9.83 -14.76 1.87
CA HIS A 127 10.60 -14.32 3.02
C HIS A 127 9.73 -13.87 4.21
N LEU A 128 8.41 -14.13 4.16
CA LEU A 128 7.46 -13.92 5.27
C LEU A 128 7.37 -15.17 6.16
#